data_AF-A5KJR9-F1
#
_entry.id   AF-A5KJR9-F1
#
_cell.length_a   1.000
_cell.length_b   1.000
_cell.length_c   1.000
_cell.angle_alpha   90.00
_cell.angle_beta   90.00
_cell.angle_gamma   90.00
#
_symmetry.space_group_name_H-M   'P 1'
#
loop_
_entity.id
_entity.type
_entity.pdbx_description
1 polymer ?
#
loop_
_entity_poly.entity_id
_entity_poly.type
_entity_poly.pdbx_seq_one_letter_code
_entity_poly.pdbx_strand_id
1 'polypeptide(L)'
;MAKQLEHLGILTEIDMAAFAGYCQAYARWKEAEEFITQHGTIVKTPSGYWQQVPQVSIAQTYLKIMNKFCEQFGLTPSARSRISTDSMEDKQNDEMELLLVKGGAG
;
A
#
# COMPACT_ATOMS: atom_id res chain seq x y z
N MET A 1 0.58 9.67 13.14
CA MET A 1 0.94 8.67 12.10
C MET A 1 2.31 8.93 11.49
N ALA A 2 2.60 10.12 10.93
CA ALA A 2 3.90 10.40 10.30
C ALA A 2 5.13 10.07 11.20
N LYS A 3 5.16 10.57 12.44
CA LYS A 3 6.25 10.30 13.39
C LYS A 3 6.44 8.81 13.78
N GLN A 4 5.37 8.02 13.73
CA GLN A 4 5.45 6.58 14.08
C GLN A 4 5.98 5.75 12.91
N LEU A 5 5.72 6.17 11.66
CA LEU A 5 6.19 5.51 10.46
C LEU A 5 7.66 5.85 10.14
N GLU A 6 8.09 7.08 10.46
CA GLU A 6 9.49 7.52 10.43
C GLU A 6 10.36 6.72 11.42
N HIS A 7 9.85 6.50 12.64
CA HIS A 7 10.57 5.76 13.68
C HIS A 7 10.68 4.25 13.39
N LEU A 8 9.83 3.70 12.52
CA LEU A 8 9.90 2.30 12.06
C LEU A 8 10.92 2.10 10.92
N GLY A 9 11.58 3.17 10.45
CA GLY A 9 12.51 3.09 9.32
C GLY A 9 11.83 2.83 7.97
N ILE A 10 10.50 2.95 7.90
CA ILE A 10 9.68 2.65 6.71
C ILE A 10 9.54 3.88 5.80
N LEU A 11 9.62 5.10 6.34
CA LEU A 11 9.76 6.32 5.52
C LEU A 11 11.23 6.68 5.39
N THR A 12 11.84 6.29 4.28
CA THR A 12 13.00 7.01 3.77
C THR A 12 12.50 8.25 2.99
N GLU A 13 13.37 9.22 2.67
CA GLU A 13 12.99 10.40 1.85
C GLU A 13 12.26 10.03 0.54
N ILE A 14 12.46 8.79 0.07
CA ILE A 14 11.93 8.21 -1.17
C ILE A 14 10.40 8.05 -1.12
N ASP A 15 9.79 7.92 0.07
CA ASP A 15 8.38 7.55 0.22
C ASP A 15 7.42 8.73 0.43
N MET A 16 7.95 9.96 0.48
CA MET A 16 7.17 11.15 0.78
C MET A 16 6.09 11.44 -0.28
N ALA A 17 6.41 11.19 -1.55
CA ALA A 17 5.46 11.34 -2.65
C ALA A 17 4.33 10.28 -2.58
N ALA A 18 4.67 9.04 -2.25
CA ALA A 18 3.69 7.97 -2.05
C ALA A 18 2.78 8.29 -0.85
N PHE A 19 3.35 8.82 0.23
CA PHE A 19 2.59 9.17 1.44
C PHE A 19 1.63 10.34 1.17
N ALA A 20 2.09 11.38 0.47
CA ALA A 20 1.23 12.47 0.03
C ALA A 20 0.09 11.97 -0.88
N GLY A 21 0.39 11.04 -1.79
CA GLY A 21 -0.61 10.37 -2.64
C GLY A 21 -1.65 9.61 -1.83
N TYR A 22 -1.24 8.87 -0.79
CA TYR A 22 -2.16 8.19 0.12
C TYR A 22 -3.07 9.19 0.86
N CYS A 23 -2.51 10.27 1.42
CA CYS A 23 -3.30 11.29 2.10
C CYS A 23 -4.33 11.94 1.17
N GLN A 24 -3.95 12.23 -0.08
CA GLN A 24 -4.88 12.78 -1.07
C GLN A 24 -6.00 11.78 -1.41
N ALA A 25 -5.66 10.50 -1.60
CA ALA A 25 -6.65 9.45 -1.85
C ALA A 25 -7.62 9.29 -0.67
N TYR A 26 -7.10 9.32 0.56
CA TYR A 26 -7.91 9.27 1.78
C TYR A 26 -8.87 10.47 1.89
N ALA A 27 -8.41 11.69 1.62
CA ALA A 27 -9.26 12.87 1.66
C ALA A 27 -10.45 12.75 0.69
N ARG A 28 -10.19 12.35 -0.56
CA ARG A 28 -11.23 12.16 -1.57
C ARG A 28 -12.19 11.00 -1.26
N TRP A 29 -11.67 9.92 -0.69
CA TRP A 29 -12.51 8.82 -0.20
C TRP A 29 -13.44 9.30 0.91
N LYS A 30 -12.89 10.02 1.90
CA LYS A 30 -13.65 10.52 3.05
C LYS A 30 -14.79 11.45 2.62
N GLU A 31 -14.52 12.39 1.72
CA GLU A 31 -15.56 13.29 1.17
C GLU A 31 -16.69 12.49 0.48
N ALA A 32 -16.34 11.44 -0.27
CA ALA A 32 -17.33 10.58 -0.92
C ALA A 32 -18.18 9.78 0.10
N GLU A 33 -17.56 9.24 1.14
CA GLU A 33 -18.26 8.53 2.23
C GLU A 33 -19.18 9.45 3.04
N GLU A 34 -18.74 10.68 3.31
CA GLU A 34 -19.57 11.70 3.98
C GLU A 34 -20.80 12.04 3.14
N PHE A 35 -20.63 12.21 1.82
CA PHE A 35 -21.75 12.40 0.91
C PHE A 35 -22.73 11.23 0.95
N ILE A 36 -22.23 9.99 0.86
CA ILE A 36 -23.06 8.77 0.90
C ILE A 36 -23.82 8.66 2.23
N THR A 37 -23.16 8.99 3.34
CA THR A 37 -23.76 8.95 4.67
C THR A 37 -24.93 9.94 4.78
N GLN A 38 -24.80 11.12 4.17
CA GLN A 38 -25.83 12.16 4.23
C GLN A 38 -26.98 11.94 3.22
N HIS A 39 -26.68 11.43 2.03
CA HIS A 39 -27.64 11.42 0.90
C HIS A 39 -28.10 10.01 0.52
N GLY A 40 -27.47 8.97 1.07
CA GLY A 40 -27.68 7.58 0.66
C GLY A 40 -26.92 7.21 -0.60
N THR A 41 -27.10 5.96 -1.03
CA THR A 41 -26.36 5.36 -2.14
C THR A 41 -27.11 5.37 -3.47
N ILE A 42 -28.39 5.74 -3.47
CA ILE A 42 -29.27 5.70 -4.64
C ILE A 42 -30.02 7.03 -4.81
N VAL A 43 -30.18 7.46 -6.05
CA VAL A 43 -30.94 8.65 -6.43
C VAL A 43 -31.88 8.32 -7.57
N LYS A 44 -33.04 8.97 -7.58
CA LYS A 44 -34.01 8.87 -8.68
C LYS A 44 -33.65 9.90 -9.75
N THR A 45 -33.42 9.44 -10.98
CA THR A 45 -33.14 10.33 -12.10
C THR A 45 -34.37 11.13 -12.52
N PRO A 46 -34.20 12.23 -13.27
CA PRO A 46 -35.32 12.95 -13.87
C PRO A 46 -36.19 12.06 -14.79
N SER A 47 -35.60 11.02 -15.38
CA SER A 47 -36.30 10.00 -16.17
C SER A 47 -37.09 8.98 -15.34
N GLY A 48 -36.98 9.03 -14.00
CA GLY A 48 -37.76 8.20 -13.08
C GLY A 48 -37.09 6.89 -12.66
N TYR A 49 -35.90 6.58 -13.16
CA TYR A 49 -35.16 5.37 -12.80
C TYR A 49 -34.32 5.57 -11.54
N TRP A 50 -34.17 4.50 -10.76
CA TRP A 50 -33.24 4.48 -9.65
C TRP A 50 -31.83 4.17 -10.14
N GLN A 51 -30.89 5.02 -9.78
CA GLN A 51 -29.47 4.87 -10.13
C GLN A 51 -28.60 5.05 -8.89
N GLN A 52 -27.45 4.38 -8.90
CA GLN A 52 -26.45 4.55 -7.85
C GLN A 52 -25.81 5.95 -7.97
N VAL A 53 -25.59 6.60 -6.83
CA VAL A 53 -24.87 7.88 -6.83
C VAL A 53 -23.40 7.67 -7.21
N PRO A 54 -22.79 8.57 -8.01
CA PRO A 54 -21.43 8.39 -8.49
C PRO A 54 -20.41 8.28 -7.35
N GLN A 55 -20.70 8.88 -6.19
CA GLN A 55 -19.87 8.85 -5.00
C GLN A 55 -19.58 7.43 -4.52
N VAL A 56 -20.49 6.47 -4.74
CA VAL A 56 -20.22 5.06 -4.39
C VAL A 56 -19.05 4.50 -5.21
N SER A 57 -19.05 4.76 -6.52
CA SER A 57 -17.95 4.32 -7.40
C SER A 57 -16.62 5.04 -7.09
N ILE A 58 -16.71 6.32 -6.70
CA ILE A 58 -15.56 7.14 -6.30
C ILE A 58 -14.95 6.58 -5.01
N ALA A 59 -15.77 6.33 -3.99
CA ALA A 59 -15.34 5.76 -2.72
C ALA A 59 -14.65 4.40 -2.94
N GLN A 60 -15.27 3.49 -3.70
CA GLN A 60 -14.69 2.19 -4.02
C GLN A 60 -13.34 2.31 -4.75
N THR A 61 -13.20 3.28 -5.66
CA THR A 61 -11.98 3.51 -6.42
C THR A 61 -10.85 4.00 -5.51
N TYR A 62 -11.11 4.98 -4.66
CA TYR A 62 -10.07 5.49 -3.75
C TYR A 62 -9.70 4.49 -2.66
N LEU A 63 -10.63 3.65 -2.21
CA LEU A 63 -10.31 2.55 -1.29
C LEU A 63 -9.34 1.53 -1.94
N LYS A 64 -9.52 1.22 -3.23
CA LYS A 64 -8.57 0.39 -4.00
C LYS A 64 -7.20 1.06 -4.16
N ILE A 65 -7.18 2.37 -4.45
CA ILE A 65 -5.92 3.14 -4.57
C ILE A 65 -5.17 3.16 -3.24
N MET A 66 -5.88 3.41 -2.13
CA MET A 66 -5.31 3.37 -0.79
C MET A 66 -4.73 2.00 -0.45
N ASN A 67 -5.41 0.91 -0.81
CA ASN A 67 -4.87 -0.45 -0.62
C ASN A 67 -3.58 -0.68 -1.41
N LYS A 68 -3.47 -0.18 -2.64
CA LYS A 68 -2.22 -0.25 -3.42
C LYS A 68 -1.08 0.49 -2.72
N PHE A 69 -1.34 1.67 -2.16
CA PHE A 69 -0.34 2.38 -1.34
C PHE A 69 0.06 1.56 -0.10
N CYS A 70 -0.91 0.94 0.60
CA CYS A 70 -0.60 0.07 1.74
C CYS A 70 0.28 -1.13 1.38
N GLU A 71 0.12 -1.68 0.16
CA GLU A 71 1.01 -2.73 -0.36
C GLU A 71 2.43 -2.21 -0.60
N GLN A 72 2.58 -1.00 -1.17
CA GLN A 72 3.90 -0.38 -1.40
C GLN A 72 4.63 -0.08 -0.08
N PHE A 73 3.91 0.35 0.96
CA PHE A 73 4.49 0.62 2.28
C PHE A 73 4.78 -0.64 3.11
N GLY A 74 4.55 -1.85 2.60
CA GLY A 74 4.74 -3.07 3.40
C GLY A 74 3.74 -3.19 4.58
N LEU A 75 2.60 -2.50 4.52
CA LEU A 75 1.61 -2.54 5.59
C LEU A 75 0.71 -3.78 5.52
N THR A 76 0.66 -4.45 4.37
CA THR A 76 -0.06 -5.71 4.19
C THR A 76 0.82 -6.92 4.54
N PRO A 77 0.25 -8.00 5.13
CA PRO A 77 1.00 -9.22 5.41
C PRO A 77 1.73 -9.79 4.17
N SER A 78 1.09 -9.73 3.00
CA SER A 78 1.65 -10.21 1.73
C SER A 78 2.82 -9.38 1.23
N ALA A 79 2.81 -8.06 1.44
CA ALA A 79 3.94 -7.20 1.12
C ALA A 79 5.11 -7.44 2.08
N ARG A 80 4.84 -7.67 3.38
CA ARG A 80 5.89 -8.05 4.34
C ARG A 80 6.57 -9.37 3.98
N SER A 81 5.80 -10.37 3.53
CA SER A 81 6.36 -11.66 3.09
C SER A 81 7.32 -11.56 1.90
N ARG A 82 7.15 -10.57 1.01
CA ARG A 82 8.08 -10.30 -0.10
C ARG A 82 9.38 -9.64 0.34
N ILE A 83 9.35 -8.87 1.43
CA ILE A 83 10.54 -8.18 1.94
C ILE A 83 11.47 -9.16 2.67
N SER A 84 10.92 -10.22 3.29
CA SER A 84 11.71 -11.20 4.03
C SER A 84 12.52 -12.19 3.18
N THR A 85 12.33 -12.23 1.85
CA THR A 85 13.06 -13.17 0.98
C THR A 85 14.43 -12.66 0.53
N ASP A 86 14.68 -11.35 0.50
CA ASP A 86 15.96 -10.79 0.03
C ASP A 86 17.05 -10.74 1.12
N SER A 87 16.73 -11.00 2.39
CA SER A 87 17.70 -10.89 3.49
C SER A 87 18.39 -12.21 3.88
N MET A 88 18.16 -13.30 3.15
CA MET A 88 18.69 -14.63 3.50
C MET A 88 19.62 -15.25 2.45
N GLU A 89 19.80 -14.65 1.27
CA GLU A 89 20.66 -15.24 0.23
C GLU A 89 22.15 -14.83 0.32
N ASP A 90 22.50 -13.79 1.08
CA ASP A 90 23.91 -13.34 1.14
C ASP A 90 24.80 -14.07 2.16
N LYS A 91 24.25 -14.96 3.00
CA LYS A 91 25.07 -15.69 3.99
C LYS A 91 25.45 -17.11 3.62
N GLN A 92 24.78 -17.73 2.64
CA GLN A 92 25.10 -19.10 2.22
C GLN A 92 26.17 -19.17 1.13
N ASN A 93 26.34 -18.10 0.35
CA ASN A 93 27.40 -18.04 -0.67
C ASN A 93 28.80 -17.92 -0.07
N ASP A 94 28.95 -17.27 1.09
CA ASP A 94 30.25 -17.10 1.78
C ASP A 94 30.82 -18.43 2.31
N GLU A 95 29.98 -19.32 2.86
CA GLU A 95 30.46 -20.61 3.40
C GLU A 95 30.90 -21.58 2.29
N MET A 96 30.21 -21.56 1.14
CA MET A 96 30.56 -22.38 -0.01
C MET A 96 31.84 -21.89 -0.70
N GLU A 97 32.03 -20.57 -0.84
CA GLU A 97 33.30 -19.99 -1.33
C GLU A 97 34.47 -20.31 -0.40
N LEU A 98 34.29 -20.21 0.92
CA LEU A 98 35.35 -20.51 1.89
C LEU A 98 35.84 -21.96 1.81
N LEU A 99 34.96 -22.91 1.49
CA LEU A 99 35.29 -24.33 1.32
C LEU A 99 36.09 -24.59 0.05
N LEU A 100 35.78 -23.88 -1.05
CA LEU A 100 36.50 -24.00 -2.32
C LEU A 100 37.92 -23.44 -2.22
N VAL A 101 38.12 -22.34 -1.49
CA VAL A 101 39.46 -21.77 -1.25
C VAL A 101 40.33 -22.68 -0.37
N LYS A 102 39.75 -23.37 0.61
CA LYS A 102 40.48 -24.32 1.48
C LYS A 102 40.77 -25.67 0.82
N GLY A 103 39.96 -26.10 -0.14
CA GLY A 103 40.12 -27.39 -0.82
C GLY A 103 41.09 -27.38 -2.01
N GLY A 104 41.50 -26.21 -2.51
CA GLY A 104 42.34 -26.07 -3.71
C GLY A 104 43.84 -25.88 -3.47
N ALA A 105 44.31 -25.94 -2.22
CA ALA A 105 45.73 -25.88 -1.87
C ALA A 105 46.19 -27.24 -1.31
N GLY A 106 46.35 -28.22 -2.19
CA GLY A 106 46.87 -29.55 -1.91
C GLY A 106 47.20 -30.28 -3.20
#